data_AF-A0AAW0VRK0-F1
#
_entry.id   AF-A0AAW0VRK0-F1
#
_cell.length_a   1.000
_cell.length_b   1.000
_cell.length_c   1.000
_cell.angle_alpha   90.00
_cell.angle_beta   90.00
_cell.angle_gamma   90.00
#
_symmetry.space_group_name_H-M   'P 1'
#
loop_
_entity.id
_entity.type
_entity.pdbx_description
1 polymer ?
#
loop_
_entity_poly.entity_id
_entity_poly.type
_entity_poly.pdbx_seq_one_letter_code
_entity_poly.pdbx_strand_id
1 'polypeptide(L)'
;DASLQDALRVCQSVFSKCTSRLAGQSILLFTCRDNPHAADDQKQRQARQKAKDLKEAGIVLEILHMGKTFDVNKFYKDLIIPDEDEDDEDSQEKITLADPTSRFEELMERMRRLDHKQRTTGRVMFTLAPGVEMSVGVYTAV
;
A
#
# COMPACT_ATOMS: atom_id res chain seq x y z
N ASP A 1 -7.98 -13.67 -21.41
CA ASP A 1 -8.55 -12.64 -20.54
C ASP A 1 -8.22 -12.92 -19.09
N ALA A 2 -7.58 -11.98 -18.38
CA ALA A 2 -7.39 -12.07 -16.93
C ALA A 2 -8.06 -10.85 -16.29
N SER A 3 -9.03 -11.06 -15.40
CA SER A 3 -9.72 -9.99 -14.67
C SER A 3 -8.94 -9.62 -13.41
N LEU A 4 -8.75 -8.32 -13.19
CA LEU A 4 -8.09 -7.83 -11.96
C LEU A 4 -8.94 -8.15 -10.73
N GLN A 5 -10.27 -8.12 -10.87
CA GLN A 5 -11.19 -8.48 -9.80
C GLN A 5 -10.95 -9.92 -9.32
N ASP A 6 -10.82 -10.86 -10.24
CA ASP A 6 -10.63 -12.28 -9.92
C ASP A 6 -9.29 -12.51 -9.21
N ALA A 7 -8.23 -11.86 -9.68
CA ALA A 7 -6.93 -11.90 -9.03
C ALA A 7 -7.00 -11.39 -7.57
N LEU A 8 -7.61 -10.22 -7.36
CA LEU A 8 -7.79 -9.65 -6.01
C LEU A 8 -8.66 -10.53 -5.11
N ARG A 9 -9.71 -11.15 -5.66
CA ARG A 9 -10.55 -12.11 -4.93
C ARG A 9 -9.76 -13.34 -4.50
N VAL A 10 -8.89 -13.86 -5.36
CA VAL A 10 -8.02 -14.98 -5.01
C VAL A 10 -7.04 -14.57 -3.89
N CYS A 11 -6.41 -13.40 -4.00
CA CYS A 11 -5.53 -12.87 -2.94
C CYS A 11 -6.27 -12.76 -1.60
N GLN A 12 -7.50 -12.24 -1.59
CA GLN A 12 -8.31 -12.18 -0.37
C GLN A 12 -8.57 -13.57 0.21
N SER A 13 -8.90 -14.55 -0.64
CA SER A 13 -9.10 -15.94 -0.20
C SER A 13 -7.84 -16.55 0.42
N VAL A 14 -6.64 -16.15 -0.01
CA VAL A 14 -5.39 -16.62 0.59
C VAL A 14 -5.31 -16.14 2.05
N PHE A 15 -5.61 -14.87 2.33
CA PHE A 15 -5.66 -14.36 3.70
C PHE A 15 -6.72 -15.04 4.55
N SER A 16 -7.91 -15.31 3.99
CA SER A 16 -8.99 -16.00 4.73
C SER A 16 -8.65 -17.45 5.11
N LYS A 17 -7.72 -18.08 4.40
CA LYS A 17 -7.25 -19.45 4.70
C LYS A 17 -6.14 -19.49 5.75
N CYS A 18 -5.55 -18.34 6.09
CA CYS A 18 -4.56 -18.26 7.15
C CYS A 18 -5.24 -18.46 8.52
N THR A 19 -4.78 -19.44 9.28
CA THR A 19 -5.30 -19.77 10.60
C THR A 19 -4.62 -18.99 11.74
N SER A 20 -3.53 -18.29 11.44
CA SER A 20 -2.77 -17.48 12.39
C SER A 20 -3.23 -16.02 12.41
N ARG A 21 -3.06 -15.35 13.55
CA ARG A 21 -3.33 -13.91 13.68
C ARG A 21 -2.26 -13.13 12.92
N LEU A 22 -2.64 -12.56 11.78
CA LEU A 22 -1.79 -11.67 10.99
C LEU A 22 -1.77 -10.27 11.64
N ALA A 23 -0.58 -9.69 11.81
CA ALA A 23 -0.43 -8.33 12.36
C ALA A 23 -0.80 -7.23 11.34
N GLY A 24 -0.83 -7.58 10.07
CA GLY A 24 -1.25 -6.74 8.96
C GLY A 24 -1.40 -7.59 7.70
N GLN A 25 -2.24 -7.14 6.77
CA GLN A 25 -2.47 -7.80 5.49
C GLN A 25 -2.21 -6.77 4.39
N SER A 26 -1.20 -7.02 3.56
CA SER A 26 -0.87 -6.16 2.42
C SER A 26 -0.70 -6.98 1.15
N ILE A 27 -1.18 -6.44 0.03
CA ILE A 27 -1.01 -6.98 -1.31
C ILE A 27 -0.13 -6.00 -2.08
N LEU A 28 1.04 -6.48 -2.54
CA LEU A 28 1.88 -5.75 -3.50
C LEU A 28 1.51 -6.13 -4.94
N LEU A 29 1.02 -5.17 -5.71
CA LEU A 29 0.74 -5.32 -7.13
C LEU A 29 1.88 -4.77 -7.98
N PHE A 30 2.65 -5.67 -8.59
CA PHE A 30 3.64 -5.32 -9.60
C PHE A 30 2.97 -5.24 -10.97
N THR A 31 2.97 -4.06 -11.60
CA THR A 31 2.35 -3.87 -12.92
C THR A 31 3.12 -2.87 -13.77
N CYS A 32 3.16 -3.12 -15.08
CA CYS A 32 3.64 -2.16 -16.09
C CYS A 32 2.51 -1.60 -16.97
N ARG A 33 1.25 -1.93 -16.65
CA ARG A 33 0.07 -1.51 -17.41
C ARG A 33 -0.76 -0.56 -16.55
N ASP A 34 -0.90 0.67 -17.02
CA ASP A 34 -1.59 1.77 -16.34
C ASP A 34 -3.13 1.65 -16.39
N ASN A 35 -3.69 1.12 -17.48
CA ASN A 35 -5.11 0.83 -17.60
C ASN A 35 -5.35 -0.62 -18.05
N PRO A 36 -5.54 -1.57 -17.10
CA PRO A 36 -5.66 -2.99 -17.42
C PRO A 36 -6.95 -3.38 -18.15
N HIS A 37 -8.03 -2.60 -18.02
CA HIS A 37 -9.36 -2.91 -18.56
C HIS A 37 -9.92 -1.78 -19.43
N ALA A 38 -9.06 -1.08 -20.19
CA ALA A 38 -9.45 0.11 -20.97
C ALA A 38 -10.64 -0.11 -21.94
N ALA A 39 -10.83 -1.34 -22.42
CA ALA A 39 -11.90 -1.70 -23.35
C ALA A 39 -13.20 -2.19 -22.68
N ASP A 40 -13.20 -2.39 -21.35
CA ASP A 40 -14.28 -3.05 -20.63
C ASP A 40 -14.60 -2.30 -19.31
N ASP A 41 -15.54 -1.35 -19.41
CA ASP A 41 -15.97 -0.53 -18.28
C ASP A 41 -16.56 -1.35 -17.14
N GLN A 42 -17.19 -2.48 -17.44
CA GLN A 42 -17.76 -3.35 -16.42
C GLN A 42 -16.66 -3.96 -15.57
N LYS A 43 -15.59 -4.48 -16.19
CA LYS A 43 -14.43 -5.01 -15.46
C LYS A 43 -13.70 -3.92 -14.69
N GLN A 44 -13.61 -2.70 -15.20
CA GLN A 44 -13.05 -1.58 -14.44
C GLN A 44 -13.84 -1.32 -13.16
N ARG A 45 -15.17 -1.20 -13.27
CA ARG A 45 -16.05 -0.95 -12.10
C ARG A 45 -15.95 -2.07 -11.08
N GLN A 46 -15.98 -3.32 -11.55
CA GLN A 46 -15.84 -4.50 -10.70
C GLN A 46 -14.50 -4.54 -9.96
N ALA A 47 -13.39 -4.20 -10.64
CA ALA A 47 -12.08 -4.13 -10.01
C ALA A 47 -11.97 -2.99 -8.98
N ARG A 48 -12.51 -1.80 -9.29
CA ARG A 48 -12.57 -0.67 -8.34
C ARG A 48 -13.40 -1.02 -7.11
N GLN A 49 -14.58 -1.62 -7.30
CA GLN A 49 -15.40 -2.08 -6.18
C GLN A 49 -14.64 -3.10 -5.34
N LYS A 50 -13.96 -4.05 -5.96
CA LYS A 50 -13.22 -5.06 -5.22
C LYS A 50 -12.08 -4.49 -4.40
N ALA A 51 -11.41 -3.44 -4.90
CA ALA A 51 -10.38 -2.73 -4.15
C ALA A 51 -10.95 -2.04 -2.90
N LYS A 52 -12.14 -1.43 -3.02
CA LYS A 52 -12.86 -0.87 -1.85
C LYS A 52 -13.18 -1.95 -0.83
N ASP A 53 -13.70 -3.10 -1.26
CA ASP A 53 -13.98 -4.22 -0.35
C ASP A 53 -12.71 -4.71 0.38
N LEU A 54 -11.53 -4.65 -0.26
CA LEU A 54 -10.25 -5.00 0.39
C LEU A 54 -9.88 -3.99 1.46
N LYS A 55 -10.05 -2.68 1.18
CA LYS A 55 -9.83 -1.60 2.14
C LYS A 55 -10.74 -1.77 3.36
N GLU A 56 -12.04 -2.02 3.15
CA GLU A 56 -13.00 -2.29 4.22
C GLU A 56 -12.65 -3.55 5.03
N ALA A 57 -12.03 -4.55 4.40
CA ALA A 57 -11.52 -5.74 5.07
C ALA A 57 -10.20 -5.51 5.83
N GLY A 58 -9.62 -4.31 5.80
CA GLY A 58 -8.33 -3.98 6.41
C GLY A 58 -7.12 -4.54 5.65
N ILE A 59 -7.29 -4.88 4.37
CA ILE A 59 -6.22 -5.34 3.49
C ILE A 59 -5.70 -4.14 2.69
N VAL A 60 -4.42 -3.79 2.90
CA VAL A 60 -3.76 -2.70 2.19
C VAL A 60 -3.39 -3.18 0.78
N LEU A 61 -3.70 -2.41 -0.24
CA LEU A 61 -3.28 -2.66 -1.62
C LEU A 61 -2.23 -1.62 -2.02
N GLU A 62 -1.01 -2.07 -2.26
CA GLU A 62 0.11 -1.22 -2.66
C GLU A 62 0.52 -1.54 -4.09
N ILE A 63 0.87 -0.50 -4.85
CA ILE A 63 1.14 -0.64 -6.28
C ILE A 63 2.58 -0.26 -6.56
N LEU A 64 3.28 -1.19 -7.21
CA LEU A 64 4.62 -1.00 -7.70
C LEU A 64 4.57 -0.90 -9.22
N HIS A 65 4.40 0.33 -9.68
CA HIS A 65 4.34 0.65 -11.10
C HIS A 65 5.73 0.63 -11.73
N MET A 66 5.88 -0.18 -12.77
CA MET A 66 7.13 -0.42 -13.49
C MET A 66 7.06 0.15 -14.91
N GLY A 67 8.21 0.59 -15.43
CA GLY A 67 8.35 1.03 -16.82
C GLY A 67 8.75 2.49 -16.94
N LYS A 68 8.58 3.06 -18.14
CA LYS A 68 8.95 4.46 -18.45
C LYS A 68 7.76 5.41 -18.42
N THR A 69 6.58 4.93 -18.82
CA THR A 69 5.35 5.73 -18.89
C THR A 69 4.25 4.95 -18.19
N PHE A 70 3.96 5.32 -16.94
CA PHE A 70 2.86 4.77 -16.17
C PHE A 70 2.06 5.93 -15.60
N ASP A 71 0.78 6.01 -15.95
CA ASP A 71 -0.11 7.05 -15.44
C ASP A 71 -1.07 6.46 -14.41
N VAL A 72 -0.77 6.73 -13.14
CA VAL A 72 -1.56 6.26 -11.99
C VAL A 72 -2.99 6.81 -12.04
N ASN A 73 -3.19 8.00 -12.62
CA ASN A 73 -4.49 8.68 -12.62
C ASN A 73 -5.55 7.98 -13.48
N LYS A 74 -5.15 7.16 -14.46
CA LYS A 74 -6.10 6.50 -15.38
C LYS A 74 -6.98 5.48 -14.68
N PHE A 75 -6.41 4.73 -13.75
CA PHE A 75 -7.11 3.61 -13.12
C PHE A 75 -6.82 3.53 -11.64
N TYR A 76 -5.54 3.52 -11.27
CA TYR A 76 -5.07 3.13 -9.95
C TYR A 76 -5.22 4.18 -8.84
N LYS A 77 -5.40 5.46 -9.19
CA LYS A 77 -5.64 6.53 -8.21
C LYS A 77 -6.76 6.18 -7.22
N ASP A 78 -7.91 5.75 -7.73
CA ASP A 78 -9.05 5.42 -6.87
C ASP A 78 -8.88 4.12 -6.07
N LEU A 79 -7.85 3.32 -6.36
CA LEU A 79 -7.54 2.08 -5.63
C LEU A 79 -6.57 2.31 -4.46
N ILE A 80 -5.79 3.39 -4.49
CA ILE A 80 -4.65 3.62 -3.59
C ILE A 80 -4.99 4.60 -2.46
N ILE A 81 -5.89 5.56 -2.70
CA ILE A 81 -6.09 6.67 -1.76
C ILE A 81 -6.63 6.18 -0.39
N PRO A 82 -5.86 6.36 0.71
CA PRO A 82 -6.38 6.19 2.07
C PRO A 82 -7.46 7.23 2.33
N ASP A 83 -8.37 6.95 3.27
CA ASP A 83 -9.42 7.94 3.57
C ASP A 83 -8.73 9.18 4.19
N GLU A 84 -9.24 10.39 3.89
CA GLU A 84 -8.67 11.70 4.26
C GLU A 84 -8.51 11.91 5.80
N ASP A 85 -8.79 10.91 6.61
CA ASP A 85 -8.85 10.96 8.08
C ASP A 85 -7.64 10.30 8.79
N GLU A 86 -6.69 9.70 8.07
CA GLU A 86 -5.43 9.20 8.67
C GLU A 86 -4.29 10.20 8.43
N ASP A 87 -3.98 11.01 9.46
CA ASP A 87 -2.82 11.91 9.59
C ASP A 87 -1.45 11.17 9.55
N ASP A 88 -1.32 10.11 8.75
CA ASP A 88 -0.08 9.40 8.44
C ASP A 88 0.45 9.84 7.06
N GLU A 89 0.47 11.16 6.82
CA GLU A 89 0.83 11.83 5.54
C GLU A 89 2.22 11.45 4.97
N ASP A 90 3.11 10.85 5.77
CA ASP A 90 4.54 10.89 5.44
C ASP A 90 5.14 9.63 4.80
N SER A 91 4.44 8.48 4.76
CA SER A 91 5.10 7.22 4.35
C SER A 91 4.40 6.39 3.26
N GLN A 92 3.07 6.26 3.26
CA GLN A 92 2.37 5.43 2.27
C GLN A 92 2.00 6.18 0.98
N GLU A 93 1.69 7.48 1.07
CA GLU A 93 1.43 8.31 -0.10
C GLU A 93 2.67 8.50 -0.99
N LYS A 94 3.86 8.65 -0.38
CA LYS A 94 5.11 8.91 -1.12
C LYS A 94 5.61 7.72 -1.95
N ILE A 95 5.28 6.47 -1.60
CA ILE A 95 5.76 5.29 -2.32
C ILE A 95 4.86 4.97 -3.52
N THR A 96 3.57 5.24 -3.41
CA THR A 96 2.55 4.92 -4.41
C THR A 96 2.33 6.03 -5.46
N LEU A 97 2.75 7.26 -5.14
CA LEU A 97 2.83 8.40 -6.07
C LEU A 97 4.24 8.61 -6.65
N ALA A 98 5.21 7.75 -6.30
CA ALA A 98 6.57 7.86 -6.83
C ALA A 98 6.59 7.72 -8.36
N ASP A 99 7.67 8.15 -9.02
CA ASP A 99 7.79 7.95 -10.47
C ASP A 99 7.87 6.44 -10.83
N PRO A 100 7.39 6.04 -12.01
CA PRO A 100 7.60 4.68 -12.50
C PRO A 100 9.08 4.35 -12.57
N THR A 101 9.43 3.22 -11.96
CA THR A 101 10.80 2.75 -11.91
C THR A 101 11.01 1.69 -12.97
N SER A 102 12.07 1.82 -13.77
CA SER A 102 12.55 0.77 -14.67
C SER A 102 13.79 0.05 -14.13
N ARG A 103 14.32 0.49 -13.00
CA ARG A 103 15.53 -0.04 -12.36
C ARG A 103 15.18 -1.00 -11.22
N PHE A 104 15.76 -2.19 -11.26
CA PHE A 104 15.50 -3.22 -10.26
C PHE A 104 15.90 -2.79 -8.84
N GLU A 105 16.99 -2.05 -8.69
CA GLU A 105 17.48 -1.56 -7.39
C GLU A 105 16.48 -0.63 -6.70
N GLU A 106 15.93 0.34 -7.43
CA GLU A 106 14.89 1.24 -6.93
C GLU A 106 13.61 0.48 -6.53
N LEU A 107 13.24 -0.56 -7.30
CA LEU A 107 12.10 -1.42 -6.97
C LEU A 107 12.36 -2.20 -5.67
N MET A 108 13.58 -2.72 -5.50
CA MET A 108 13.98 -3.40 -4.27
C MET A 108 13.98 -2.46 -3.06
N GLU A 109 14.42 -1.21 -3.22
CA GLU A 109 14.36 -0.22 -2.14
C GLU A 109 12.93 0.08 -1.72
N ARG A 110 12.00 0.23 -2.68
CA ARG A 110 10.57 0.39 -2.37
C ARG A 110 10.03 -0.83 -1.66
N MET A 111 10.32 -2.03 -2.17
CA MET A 111 9.90 -3.28 -1.52
C MET A 111 10.43 -3.38 -0.08
N ARG A 112 11.69 -3.03 0.18
CA ARG A 112 12.26 -3.03 1.54
C ARG A 112 11.54 -2.07 2.49
N ARG A 113 11.14 -0.89 2.01
CA ARG A 113 10.36 0.08 2.80
C ARG A 113 8.96 -0.45 3.13
N LEU A 114 8.33 -1.16 2.21
CA LEU A 114 6.98 -1.73 2.38
C LEU A 114 6.99 -2.99 3.26
N ASP A 115 8.02 -3.82 3.13
CA ASP A 115 8.19 -5.06 3.91
C ASP A 115 8.44 -4.75 5.39
N HIS A 116 9.21 -3.69 5.67
CA HIS A 116 9.57 -3.28 7.03
C HIS A 116 8.68 -2.13 7.52
N LYS A 117 7.43 -2.43 7.92
CA LYS A 117 6.61 -1.44 8.66
C LYS A 117 7.41 -1.00 9.89
N GLN A 118 7.67 0.31 10.02
CA GLN A 118 8.50 0.83 11.11
C GLN A 118 7.89 0.41 12.45
N ARG A 119 8.63 -0.39 13.21
CA ARG A 119 8.24 -0.77 14.57
C ARG A 119 9.09 0.03 15.53
N THR A 120 8.42 0.77 16.40
CA THR A 120 9.08 1.47 17.50
C THR A 120 9.73 0.43 18.41
N THR A 121 11.04 0.57 18.65
CA THR A 121 11.81 -0.26 19.58
C THR A 121 11.32 -0.08 21.02
N GLY A 122 10.93 1.14 21.38
CA GLY A 122 10.29 1.46 22.65
C GLY A 122 9.82 2.92 22.68
N ARG A 123 8.84 3.23 23.53
CA ARG A 123 8.40 4.61 23.77
C ARG A 123 9.01 5.09 25.08
N VAL A 124 9.57 6.28 25.08
CA VAL A 124 10.13 6.91 26.28
C VAL A 124 9.51 8.29 26.48
N MET A 125 9.43 8.74 27.73
CA MET A 125 9.03 10.11 28.04
C MET A 125 10.23 11.04 27.87
N PHE A 126 10.07 12.10 27.09
CA PHE A 126 11.07 13.13 26.88
C PHE A 126 10.60 14.42 27.56
N THR A 127 11.26 14.77 28.66
CA THR A 127 10.96 15.97 29.45
C THR A 127 11.94 17.08 29.08
N LEU A 128 11.45 18.16 28.47
CA LEU A 128 12.28 19.34 28.15
C LEU A 128 12.46 20.25 29.36
N ALA A 129 11.39 20.41 30.15
CA ALA A 129 11.34 21.24 31.34
C ALA A 129 10.23 20.71 32.28
N PRO A 130 10.20 21.12 33.56
CA PRO A 130 9.11 20.77 34.46
C PRO A 130 7.75 21.18 33.87
N GLY A 131 6.87 20.21 33.63
CA GLY A 131 5.56 20.43 33.02
C GLY A 131 5.53 20.41 31.48
N VAL A 132 6.67 20.22 30.81
CA VAL A 132 6.77 20.07 29.35
C VAL A 132 7.34 18.69 29.02
N GLU A 133 6.44 17.73 28.82
CA GLU A 133 6.76 16.33 28.55
C GLU A 133 6.09 15.86 27.27
N MET A 134 6.80 15.02 26.49
CA MET A 134 6.26 14.38 25.31
C MET A 134 6.70 12.92 25.20
N SER A 135 5.81 12.04 24.75
CA SER A 135 6.16 10.65 24.47
C SER A 135 6.84 10.55 23.11
N VAL A 136 8.08 10.07 23.08
CA VAL A 136 8.84 9.86 21.85
C VAL A 136 9.01 8.37 21.56
N GLY A 137 8.88 7.99 20.30
CA GLY A 137 9.18 6.64 19.83
C GLY A 137 10.66 6.52 19.47
N VAL A 138 11.36 5.56 20.05
CA VAL A 138 12.74 5.20 19.69
C VAL A 138 12.69 4.15 18.59
N TYR A 139 13.42 4.38 17.50
CA TYR A 139 13.52 3.48 16.36
C TYR A 139 14.98 3.06 16.18
N THR A 140 15.21 1.77 15.93
CA THR A 140 16.53 1.27 15.55
C THR A 140 16.60 1.24 14.02
N ALA A 141 17.41 2.12 13.43
CA ALA A 141 17.77 2.01 12.03
C ALA A 141 18.86 0.93 11.89
N VAL A 142 18.50 -0.22 11.34
CA VAL A 142 19.44 -1.28 10.93
C VAL A 142 19.50 -1.32 9.42
#